data_AF-A0A2W4Z338-F1
#
_entry.id   AF-A0A2W4Z338-F1
#
_cell.length_a   1.000
_cell.length_b   1.000
_cell.length_c   1.000
_cell.angle_alpha   90.00
_cell.angle_beta   90.00
_cell.angle_gamma   90.00
#
_symmetry.space_group_name_H-M   'P 1'
#
loop_
_entity.id
_entity.type
_entity.pdbx_description
1 polymer ?
#
loop_
_entity_poly.entity_id
_entity_poly.type
_entity_poly.pdbx_seq_one_letter_code
_entity_poly.pdbx_strand_id
1 'polypeptide(L)'
;MVDGDTFWMAGTKIRIADIDTPETHPPRCAREGRLGQAATVKMQAMLNAGPFKLVPIKRDIDRYGRKLRIVERNGVSLGAVLVRHGLARRYGGGKRSPWC
;
A
#
# COMPACT_ATOMS: atom_id res chain seq x y z
N MET A 1 -3.76 8.90 -5.73
CA MET A 1 -3.80 7.57 -5.08
C MET A 1 -4.70 6.63 -5.87
N VAL A 2 -4.58 5.32 -5.67
CA VAL A 2 -5.50 4.30 -6.22
C VAL A 2 -6.22 3.59 -5.07
N ASP A 3 -5.47 3.03 -4.12
CA ASP A 3 -5.94 2.38 -2.90
C ASP A 3 -4.87 2.51 -1.78
N GLY A 4 -5.01 1.80 -0.67
CA GLY A 4 -4.13 1.90 0.49
C GLY A 4 -2.66 1.51 0.25
N ASP A 5 -2.38 0.74 -0.80
CA ASP A 5 -1.04 0.25 -1.13
C ASP A 5 -0.60 0.57 -2.56
N THR A 6 -1.44 1.23 -3.36
CA THR A 6 -1.16 1.56 -4.75
C THR A 6 -1.40 3.05 -5.04
N PHE A 7 -0.42 3.69 -5.70
CA PHE A 7 -0.52 5.09 -6.10
C PHE A 7 0.30 5.40 -7.34
N TRP A 8 0.07 6.58 -7.92
CA TRP A 8 0.83 7.09 -9.06
C TRP A 8 1.83 8.14 -8.59
N MET A 9 3.04 8.09 -9.12
CA MET A 9 4.08 9.09 -8.89
C MET A 9 4.85 9.32 -10.19
N ALA A 10 4.85 10.56 -10.68
CA ALA A 10 5.54 10.96 -11.92
C ALA A 10 5.25 10.00 -13.10
N GLY A 11 3.97 9.70 -13.36
CA GLY A 11 3.56 8.80 -14.45
C GLY A 11 3.81 7.30 -14.20
N THR A 12 4.39 6.93 -13.05
CA THR A 12 4.68 5.53 -12.69
C THR A 12 3.70 5.03 -11.64
N LYS A 13 3.10 3.85 -11.86
CA LYS A 13 2.26 3.18 -10.86
C LYS A 13 3.12 2.41 -9.87
N ILE A 14 3.07 2.82 -8.60
CA ILE A 14 3.81 2.23 -7.48
C ILE A 14 2.88 1.33 -6.66
N ARG A 15 3.35 0.14 -6.31
CA ARG A 15 2.71 -0.78 -5.34
C ARG A 15 3.66 -0.95 -4.14
N ILE A 16 3.15 -0.70 -2.93
CA ILE A 16 3.92 -0.73 -1.68
C ILE A 16 4.24 -2.18 -1.30
N ALA A 17 5.49 -2.61 -1.49
CA ALA A 17 5.82 -4.02 -1.61
C ALA A 17 5.71 -4.84 -0.31
N ASP A 18 5.85 -4.19 0.85
CA ASP A 18 5.92 -4.83 2.17
C ASP A 18 4.55 -5.02 2.84
N ILE A 19 3.47 -4.56 2.21
CA ILE A 19 2.11 -4.65 2.75
C ILE A 19 1.07 -5.14 1.74
N ASP A 20 -0.06 -5.54 2.29
CA ASP A 20 -1.33 -5.77 1.59
C ASP A 20 -2.42 -4.92 2.26
N THR A 21 -3.14 -4.12 1.47
CA THR A 21 -4.32 -3.38 1.96
C THR A 21 -5.62 -3.96 1.40
N PRO A 22 -6.74 -3.79 2.11
CA PRO A 22 -8.05 -4.16 1.58
C PRO A 22 -8.36 -3.38 0.30
N GLU A 23 -8.88 -4.08 -0.71
CA GLU A 23 -9.14 -3.51 -2.04
C GLU A 23 -10.38 -2.60 -2.01
N THR A 24 -10.32 -1.50 -2.76
CA THR A 24 -11.42 -0.50 -2.82
C THR A 24 -12.22 -0.56 -4.12
N HIS A 25 -11.76 -1.28 -5.16
CA HIS A 25 -12.36 -1.20 -6.50
C HIS A 25 -12.38 -2.57 -7.24
N PRO A 26 -13.44 -3.38 -7.10
CA PRO A 26 -14.48 -3.33 -6.07
C PRO A 26 -14.09 -4.11 -4.80
N PRO A 27 -14.59 -3.71 -3.61
CA PRO A 27 -14.46 -4.52 -2.41
C PRO A 27 -15.38 -5.75 -2.49
N ARG A 28 -14.97 -6.87 -1.90
CA ARG A 28 -15.74 -8.12 -1.84
C ARG A 28 -16.82 -8.09 -0.76
N CYS A 29 -16.68 -7.24 0.25
CA CYS A 29 -17.68 -7.00 1.29
C CYS A 29 -17.59 -5.59 1.87
N ALA A 30 -18.65 -5.15 2.55
CA ALA A 30 -18.72 -3.81 3.13
C ALA A 30 -17.60 -3.51 4.14
N ARG A 31 -17.15 -4.53 4.89
CA ARG A 31 -16.03 -4.40 5.83
C ARG A 31 -14.71 -4.12 5.11
N GLU A 32 -14.44 -4.84 4.03
CA GLU A 32 -13.26 -4.60 3.19
C GLU A 32 -13.28 -3.20 2.60
N GLY A 33 -14.42 -2.74 2.06
CA GLY A 33 -14.55 -1.39 1.51
C GLY A 33 -14.26 -0.28 2.53
N ARG A 34 -14.79 -0.40 3.75
CA ARG A 34 -14.51 0.56 4.84
C ARG A 34 -13.04 0.58 5.23
N LEU A 35 -12.43 -0.59 5.41
CA LEU A 35 -11.00 -0.69 5.74
C LEU A 35 -10.13 -0.15 4.61
N GLY A 36 -10.46 -0.47 3.36
CA GLY A 36 -9.71 -0.02 2.18
C GLY A 36 -9.76 1.51 2.01
N GLN A 37 -10.92 2.12 2.23
CA GLN A 37 -11.05 3.58 2.24
C GLN A 37 -10.22 4.22 3.36
N ALA A 38 -10.29 3.68 4.58
CA ALA A 38 -9.50 4.16 5.71
C ALA A 38 -7.99 4.04 5.45
N ALA A 39 -7.54 2.91 4.87
CA ALA A 39 -6.16 2.69 4.46
C ALA A 39 -5.71 3.72 3.40
N THR A 40 -6.55 3.97 2.39
CA THR A 40 -6.30 4.93 1.31
C THR A 40 -6.13 6.35 1.85
N VAL A 41 -7.06 6.81 2.70
CA VAL A 41 -7.02 8.14 3.32
C VAL A 41 -5.78 8.29 4.20
N LYS A 42 -5.48 7.29 5.04
CA LYS A 42 -4.32 7.33 5.93
C LYS A 42 -3.00 7.36 5.15
N MET A 43 -2.86 6.53 4.11
CA MET A 43 -1.66 6.54 3.25
C MET A 43 -1.52 7.88 2.53
N GLN A 44 -2.58 8.39 1.91
CA GLN A 44 -2.56 9.70 1.24
C GLN A 44 -2.11 10.82 2.18
N ALA A 45 -2.64 10.85 3.41
CA ALA A 45 -2.24 11.84 4.41
C ALA A 45 -0.76 11.70 4.78
N MET A 46 -0.26 10.47 4.97
CA MET A 46 1.15 10.25 5.26
C MET A 46 2.04 10.70 4.10
N LEU A 47 1.72 10.37 2.85
CA LEU A 47 2.48 10.79 1.67
C LEU A 47 2.52 12.33 1.55
N ASN A 48 1.40 13.01 1.83
CA ASN A 48 1.31 14.47 1.74
C ASN A 48 2.00 15.20 2.91
N ALA A 49 2.20 14.53 4.05
CA ALA A 49 2.79 15.15 5.24
C ALA A 49 4.29 15.48 5.12
N GLY A 50 4.93 15.14 4.00
CA GLY A 50 6.31 15.56 3.73
C GLY A 50 7.07 14.59 2.81
N PRO A 51 8.38 14.80 2.64
CA PRO A 51 9.21 13.95 1.81
C PRO A 51 9.19 12.48 2.28
N PHE A 52 9.32 11.57 1.32
CA PHE A 52 9.48 10.14 1.55
C PHE A 52 10.45 9.57 0.51
N LYS A 53 10.97 8.38 0.79
CA LYS A 53 11.84 7.62 -0.10
C LYS A 53 11.09 6.43 -0.66
N LEU A 54 11.41 6.08 -1.90
CA LEU A 54 10.97 4.86 -2.55
C LEU A 54 12.14 3.90 -2.65
N VAL A 55 12.18 2.93 -1.75
CA VAL A 55 13.26 1.95 -1.69
C VAL A 55 12.90 0.77 -2.61
N PRO A 56 13.75 0.43 -3.60
CA PRO A 56 13.53 -0.74 -4.45
C PRO A 56 13.70 -2.03 -3.66
N ILE A 57 12.99 -3.08 -4.07
CA ILE A 57 13.18 -4.44 -3.59
C ILE A 57 13.76 -5.32 -4.71
N LYS A 58 14.18 -6.56 -4.39
CA LYS A 58 14.77 -7.50 -5.36
C LYS A 58 13.93 -7.68 -6.64
N ARG A 59 12.60 -7.68 -6.50
CA ARG A 59 11.67 -7.71 -7.63
C ARG A 59 11.23 -6.28 -7.96
N ASP A 60 11.74 -5.69 -9.02
CA ASP A 60 11.49 -4.27 -9.32
C ASP A 60 10.07 -3.99 -9.84
N ILE A 61 9.49 -4.92 -10.60
CA ILE A 61 8.18 -4.77 -11.25
C ILE A 61 7.33 -6.04 -11.04
N ASP A 62 6.03 -5.87 -10.85
CA ASP A 62 5.09 -6.99 -10.80
C ASP A 62 4.57 -7.40 -12.19
N ARG A 63 3.77 -8.48 -12.24
CA ARG A 63 3.22 -8.99 -13.52
C ARG A 63 2.27 -8.02 -14.23
N TYR A 64 1.85 -6.94 -13.57
CA TYR A 64 0.92 -5.93 -14.07
C TYR A 64 1.64 -4.62 -14.44
N GLY A 65 2.98 -4.61 -14.44
CA GLY A 65 3.78 -3.44 -14.78
C GLY A 65 3.91 -2.40 -13.65
N ARG A 66 3.47 -2.70 -12.41
CA ARG A 66 3.63 -1.79 -11.27
C ARG A 66 5.03 -1.91 -10.70
N LYS A 67 5.67 -0.77 -10.41
CA LYS A 67 6.94 -0.74 -9.69
C LYS A 67 6.70 -1.11 -8.22
N LEU A 68 7.48 -2.05 -7.70
CA LEU A 68 7.41 -2.49 -6.31
C LEU A 68 8.39 -1.68 -5.48
N ARG A 69 7.89 -0.93 -4.50
CA ARG A 69 8.71 -0.05 -3.64
C ARG A 69 8.30 -0.19 -2.19
N ILE A 70 9.25 -0.08 -1.26
CA ILE A 70 8.95 0.22 0.13
C ILE A 70 8.91 1.74 0.26
N VAL A 71 7.86 2.27 0.86
CA VAL A 71 7.72 3.71 1.09
C VAL A 71 8.19 4.04 2.49
N GLU A 72 9.26 4.82 2.60
CA GLU A 72 9.90 5.12 3.88
C GLU A 72 9.98 6.61 4.16
N ARG A 73 9.84 6.96 5.45
CA ARG A 73 10.18 8.29 5.97
C ARG A 73 11.06 8.11 7.19
N ASN A 74 12.23 8.74 7.18
CA ASN A 74 13.21 8.67 8.29
C ASN A 74 13.55 7.22 8.70
N GLY A 75 13.67 6.31 7.71
CA GLY A 75 13.96 4.89 7.95
C GLY A 75 12.78 4.05 8.46
N VAL A 76 11.57 4.62 8.51
CA VAL A 76 10.35 3.92 8.92
C VAL A 76 9.45 3.68 7.71
N SER A 77 9.07 2.42 7.48
CA SER A 77 8.07 2.07 6.47
C SER A 77 6.69 2.67 6.83
N LEU A 78 6.13 3.46 5.91
CA LEU A 78 4.75 3.96 6.03
C LEU A 78 3.74 2.82 5.90
N GLY A 79 4.10 1.74 5.20
CA GLY A 79 3.29 0.53 5.17
C GLY A 79 3.21 -0.14 6.55
N ALA A 80 4.34 -0.24 7.25
CA ALA A 80 4.35 -0.76 8.62
C ALA A 80 3.49 0.09 9.57
N VAL A 81 3.37 1.41 9.33
CA VAL A 81 2.44 2.29 10.07
C VAL A 81 0.99 1.89 9.81
N LEU A 82 0.59 1.64 8.56
CA LEU A 82 -0.77 1.14 8.26
C LEU A 82 -1.06 -0.20 8.96
N VAL A 83 -0.09 -1.11 8.98
CA VAL A 83 -0.23 -2.40 9.67
C VAL A 83 -0.49 -2.20 11.16
N ARG A 84 0.24 -1.29 11.82
CA ARG A 84 0.01 -0.95 13.24
C ARG A 84 -1.37 -0.37 13.51
N HIS A 85 -1.95 0.33 12.53
CA HIS A 85 -3.32 0.85 12.61
C HIS A 85 -4.39 -0.17 12.22
N GLY A 86 -4.03 -1.43 11.91
CA GLY A 86 -4.98 -2.46 11.48
C GLY A 86 -5.57 -2.21 10.09
N LEU A 87 -4.94 -1.34 9.29
CA LEU A 87 -5.40 -0.94 7.95
C LEU A 87 -4.66 -1.68 6.83
N ALA A 88 -3.66 -2.47 7.18
CA ALA A 88 -2.89 -3.29 6.26
C ALA A 88 -2.41 -4.57 6.96
N ARG A 89 -1.98 -5.56 6.18
CA ARG A 89 -1.25 -6.74 6.64
C ARG A 89 0.16 -6.71 6.07
N ARG A 90 1.14 -7.28 6.78
CA ARG A 90 2.48 -7.48 6.20
C ARG A 90 2.38 -8.46 5.03
N TYR A 91 3.11 -8.18 3.96
CA TYR A 91 3.15 -9.03 2.78
C TYR A 91 4.58 -9.48 2.48
N GLY A 92 4.84 -10.77 2.63
CA GLY A 92 6.13 -11.41 2.32
C GLY A 92 6.17 -12.10 0.96
N GLY A 93 5.13 -11.94 0.14
CA GLY A 93 4.87 -12.76 -1.04
C GLY A 93 3.90 -13.92 -0.77
N GLY A 94 3.30 -14.45 -1.84
CA GLY A 94 2.38 -15.59 -1.77
C GLY A 94 0.90 -15.19 -1.79
N LYS A 95 0.05 -16.06 -1.24
CA LYS A 95 -1.42 -15.86 -1.25
C LYS A 95 -1.83 -14.87 -0.16
N ARG A 96 -2.64 -13.89 -0.54
CA ARG A 96 -3.24 -12.91 0.38
C ARG A 96 -4.43 -13.53 1.10
N SER A 97 -4.54 -13.29 2.40
CA SER A 97 -5.74 -13.65 3.17
C SER A 97 -6.88 -12.69 2.84
N PRO A 98 -8.14 -13.17 2.78
CA PRO A 98 -9.27 -12.30 2.51
C PRO A 98 -9.52 -11.30 3.65
N TRP A 99 -10.16 -10.17 3.30
CA TRP A 99 -10.57 -9.12 4.24
C TRP A 99 -12.04 -9.26 4.69
N CYS A 100 -12.76 -10.15 4.01
CA CYS A 100 -13.97 -10.82 4.48
C CYS A 100 -13.52 -12.10 5.21
#